data_AF-A0A7J9WRW8-F1
#
_entry.id   AF-A0A7J9WRW8-F1
#
_cell.length_a   1.000
_cell.length_b   1.000
_cell.length_c   1.000
_cell.angle_alpha   90.00
_cell.angle_beta   90.00
_cell.angle_gamma   90.00
#
_symmetry.space_group_name_H-M   'P 1'
#
loop_
_entity.id
_entity.type
_entity.pdbx_description
1 polymer ?
#
loop_
_entity_poly.entity_id
_entity_poly.type
_entity_poly.pdbx_seq_one_letter_code
_entity_poly.pdbx_strand_id
1 'polypeptide(L)' 'MPVAVVTGASGFLGRAFGRALAARGYEVRGIDVRPGPKVILADITRPGAWGEVLDG' A
#
# COMPACT_ATOMS: atom_id res chain seq x y z
N MET A 1 -9.06 10.87 -8.71
CA MET A 1 -7.63 10.50 -8.75
C MET A 1 -7.53 9.00 -8.80
N PRO A 2 -6.63 8.40 -9.59
CA PRO A 2 -6.45 6.95 -9.59
C PRO A 2 -5.85 6.47 -8.26
N VAL A 3 -6.29 5.31 -7.79
CA VAL A 3 -5.78 4.67 -6.56
C VAL A 3 -4.75 3.61 -6.93
N ALA A 4 -3.68 3.51 -6.15
CA ALA A 4 -2.72 2.42 -6.24
C ALA A 4 -2.50 1.78 -4.87
N VAL A 5 -2.75 0.47 -4.79
CA VAL A 5 -2.45 -0.34 -3.61
C VAL A 5 -1.05 -0.93 -3.74
N VAL A 6 -0.19 -0.68 -2.76
CA VAL A 6 1.20 -1.13 -2.76
C VAL A 6 1.42 -2.13 -1.63
N THR A 7 1.70 -3.38 -1.98
CA THR A 7 2.12 -4.41 -1.01
C THR A 7 3.61 -4.32 -0.73
N GLY A 8 4.05 -4.77 0.45
CA GLY A 8 5.44 -4.59 0.87
C GLY A 8 5.82 -3.11 1.04
N ALA A 9 4.84 -2.25 1.35
CA ALA A 9 4.97 -0.79 1.35
C ALA A 9 6.01 -0.26 2.36
N SER A 10 6.30 -1.02 3.41
CA SER A 10 7.31 -0.67 4.41
C SER A 10 8.73 -1.09 3.98
N GLY A 11 8.86 -1.86 2.89
CA GLY A 11 10.13 -2.33 2.33
C GLY A 11 10.84 -1.33 1.41
N PHE A 12 12.02 -1.73 0.93
CA PHE A 12 12.88 -0.90 0.09
C PHE A 12 12.16 -0.45 -1.19
N LEU A 13 11.71 -1.41 -2.01
CA LEU A 13 11.02 -1.13 -3.27
C LEU A 13 9.65 -0.49 -3.03
N GLY A 14 8.88 -0.99 -2.06
CA GLY A 14 7.55 -0.46 -1.75
C GLY A 14 7.56 1.04 -1.41
N ARG A 15 8.52 1.48 -0.59
CA ARG A 15 8.68 2.91 -0.26
C ARG A 15 9.06 3.76 -1.47
N ALA A 16 10.00 3.29 -2.29
CA ALA A 16 10.43 4.02 -3.49
C ALA A 16 9.30 4.12 -4.52
N PHE A 17 8.60 3.01 -4.75
CA PHE A 17 7.49 2.92 -5.68
C PHE A 17 6.28 3.74 -5.24
N GLY A 18 5.91 3.67 -3.96
CA GLY A 18 4.84 4.49 -3.39
C GLY A 18 5.10 5.99 -3.55
N ARG A 19 6.33 6.46 -3.30
CA ARG A 19 6.70 7.87 -3.57
C ARG A 19 6.58 8.23 -5.05
N ALA A 20 7.03 7.34 -5.93
CA ALA A 20 6.99 7.56 -7.37
C ALA A 20 5.54 7.63 -7.93
N LEU A 21 4.61 6.84 -7.36
CA LEU A 21 3.19 6.87 -7.70
C LEU A 21 2.51 8.14 -7.16
N ALA A 22 2.78 8.51 -5.90
CA ALA A 22 2.24 9.74 -5.33
C ALA A 22 2.67 10.98 -6.13
N ALA A 23 3.93 11.04 -6.57
CA ALA A 23 4.43 12.12 -7.43
C ALA A 23 3.74 12.19 -8.81
N ARG A 24 3.10 11.10 -9.25
CA ARG A 24 2.31 11.03 -10.49
C ARG A 24 0.81 11.30 -10.27
N GLY A 25 0.40 11.66 -9.06
CA GLY A 25 -0.98 11.98 -8.74
C GLY A 25 -1.85 10.76 -8.39
N TYR A 26 -1.25 9.65 -7.95
CA TYR A 26 -2.00 8.54 -7.39
C TYR A 26 -2.29 8.76 -5.90
N GLU A 27 -3.46 8.33 -5.44
CA GLU A 27 -3.70 8.06 -4.04
C GLU A 27 -3.07 6.70 -3.70
N VAL A 28 -2.03 6.70 -2.88
CA VAL A 28 -1.28 5.47 -2.55
C VAL A 28 -1.76 4.91 -1.22
N ARG A 29 -2.21 3.66 -1.25
CA ARG A 29 -2.62 2.88 -0.06
C ARG A 29 -1.60 1.76 0.17
N GLY A 30 -0.82 1.86 1.25
CA GLY A 30 0.22 0.88 1.56
C GLY A 30 -0.30 -0.29 2.39
N ILE A 31 0.15 -1.51 2.10
CA ILE A 31 -0.08 -2.70 2.93
C ILE A 31 1.27 -3.39 3.19
N ASP A 32 1.56 -3.75 4.44
CA ASP A 32 2.74 -4.53 4.81
C ASP A 32 2.49 -5.24 6.16
N VAL A 33 3.25 -6.31 6.43
CA VAL A 33 3.29 -6.97 7.75
C VAL A 33 4.15 -6.21 8.75
N ARG A 34 4.93 -5.24 8.28
CA ARG A 34 5.71 -4.31 9.12
C ARG A 34 5.05 -2.94 9.16
N PRO A 35 4.99 -2.29 10.33
CA PRO A 35 4.40 -0.96 10.46
C PRO A 35 5.17 0.09 9.66
N GLY A 36 4.46 1.13 9.20
CA GLY A 36 5.02 2.25 8.47
C GLY A 36 4.04 3.42 8.35
N PRO A 37 4.51 4.62 7.96
CA PRO A 37 3.62 5.77 7.76
C PRO A 37 2.60 5.50 6.66
N LYS A 38 1.31 5.69 6.96
CA LYS A 38 0.20 5.46 6.02
C LYS A 38 0.17 4.04 5.43
N VAL A 39 0.61 3.05 6.22
CA VAL A 39 0.58 1.62 5.87
C VAL A 39 -0.45 0.92 6.75
N ILE A 40 -1.32 0.14 6.11
CA ILE A 40 -2.23 -0.79 6.76
C ILE A 40 -1.42 -2.04 7.13
N LEU A 41 -1.43 -2.39 8.42
CA LEU A 41 -0.73 -3.56 8.93
C LEU A 41 -1.55 -4.82 8.63
N ALA A 42 -1.13 -5.61 7.64
CA ALA A 42 -1.82 -6.84 7.26
C ALA A 42 -0.90 -7.83 6.52
N ASP A 43 -1.24 -9.11 6.60
CA ASP A 43 -0.65 -10.19 5.80
C ASP A 43 -1.56 -10.49 4.60
N ILE A 44 -1.10 -10.17 3.39
CA ILE A 44 -1.86 -10.37 2.15
C ILE A 44 -2.03 -11.85 1.77
N THR A 45 -1.27 -12.75 2.39
CA THR A 45 -1.40 -14.20 2.16
C THR A 45 -2.56 -14.82 2.95
N ARG A 46 -3.18 -14.05 3.86
CA ARG A 46 -4.32 -14.46 4.66
C ARG A 46 -5.55 -13.67 4.24
N PRO A 47 -6.74 -14.28 4.13
CA PRO A 47 -7.97 -13.52 3.98
C PRO A 47 -8.14 -12.52 5.13
N GLY A 48 -8.63 -11.32 4.84
CA GLY A 48 -8.85 -10.30 5.85
C GLY A 48 -9.29 -8.97 5.26
N ALA A 49 -9.51 -8.00 6.14
CA ALA A 49 -10.03 -6.67 5.80
C ALA A 49 -9.14 -5.87 4.83
N TRP A 50 -7.90 -6.31 4.57
CA TRP A 50 -7.05 -5.67 3.56
C TRP A 50 -7.66 -5.75 2.15
N GLY A 51 -8.55 -6.71 1.89
CA GLY A 51 -9.27 -6.81 0.62
C GLY A 51 -10.13 -5.57 0.31
N GLU A 52 -10.72 -4.97 1.35
CA GLU A 52 -11.53 -3.74 1.25
C GLU A 52 -10.72 -2.55 0.73
N VAL A 53 -9.39 -2.61 0.82
CA VAL A 53 -8.49 -1.56 0.32
C VAL A 53 -8.46 -1.51 -1.21
N LEU A 54 -8.79 -2.64 -1.86
CA LEU A 54 -8.91 -2.76 -3.31
C LEU A 54 -10.22 -2.15 -3.83
N ASP A 55 -11.19 -1.91 -2.95
CA ASP A 55 -12.46 -1.32 -3.33
C ASP A 55 -12.26 0.20 -3.57
N GLY A 56 -12.62 0.65 -4.77
CA GLY A 56 -12.40 2.02 -5.25
C GLY A 56 -12.91 2.24 -6.67
#